data_AF-A0A964NFK8-F1
#
_entry.id   AF-A0A964NFK8-F1
#
_cell.length_a   1.000
_cell.length_b   1.000
_cell.length_c   1.000
_cell.angle_alpha   90.00
_cell.angle_beta   90.00
_cell.angle_gamma   90.00
#
_symmetry.space_group_name_H-M   'P 1'
#
loop_
_entity.id
_entity.type
_entity.pdbx_description
1 polymer ?
#
loop_
_entity_poly.entity_id
_entity_poly.type
_entity_poly.pdbx_seq_one_letter_code
_entity_poly.pdbx_strand_id
1 'polypeptide(L)'
;PDAAPDAAPEGPIVYPNDRHHAPITEEIAASLRALAGRRTDVFAKVGDSITVSSSSLHCFASDRVDLADHEALSETLDLFRGGAAGETTPFDRSSLSATSGWSVGRAVEGEPSPVEAEVAAIDPRFAVIMFGTNDIQNRSFDTYATGMRTLVDGLLAEGVIPLLSTVPARRDNADADAEVAAYNAAVRGLAQSRLVPFMDYHLMLRDVPNGGLGGDGIHPNSYATPAGVRPCVFTEAGLQFGYNVRNLLTLESLDRVRRALQGPAVPDASAPRRFGEGTAASPILIAGTPALPFADVVDTRLDGESRHSRYACHPEADEGGHEVVYQLELEAPAVVRARVADGPGVDIDLHLLADPDDAASCLDRDDRDLTASLEAGTWYLVLDTYVQAGMVLPGEVVFVVTAE
;
A
#
# COMPACT_ATOMS: atom_id res chain seq x y z
N PRO A 1 -17.71 -21.60 -18.61
CA PRO A 1 -17.95 -21.91 -17.19
C PRO A 1 -17.29 -23.26 -16.86
N ASP A 2 -15.97 -23.23 -16.70
CA ASP A 2 -15.25 -24.35 -16.10
C ASP A 2 -14.96 -23.96 -14.65
N ALA A 3 -15.32 -24.89 -13.76
CA ALA A 3 -15.28 -24.70 -12.32
C ALA A 3 -13.88 -24.25 -11.88
N ALA A 4 -13.82 -23.16 -11.12
CA ALA A 4 -12.67 -22.86 -10.29
C ALA A 4 -12.30 -24.14 -9.52
N PRO A 5 -11.04 -24.57 -9.52
CA PRO A 5 -10.68 -25.85 -8.94
C PRO A 5 -11.02 -25.86 -7.44
N ASP A 6 -11.56 -26.99 -6.97
CA ASP A 6 -11.99 -27.25 -5.59
C ASP A 6 -10.86 -27.17 -4.53
N ALA A 7 -9.63 -26.82 -4.92
CA ALA A 7 -8.52 -26.59 -4.00
C ALA A 7 -8.55 -25.14 -3.51
N ALA A 8 -8.57 -24.95 -2.19
CA ALA A 8 -8.40 -23.63 -1.62
C ALA A 8 -7.06 -23.02 -2.10
N PRO A 9 -7.02 -21.73 -2.49
CA PRO A 9 -5.78 -21.10 -2.92
C PRO A 9 -4.69 -21.23 -1.85
N GLU A 10 -3.51 -21.71 -2.23
CA GLU A 10 -2.34 -21.88 -1.34
C GLU A 10 -1.28 -20.79 -1.55
N GLY A 11 -1.52 -19.83 -2.45
CA GLY A 11 -0.58 -18.74 -2.75
C GLY A 11 -0.36 -17.75 -1.60
N PRO A 12 0.41 -16.68 -1.86
CA PRO A 12 0.65 -15.60 -0.89
C PRO A 12 -0.66 -15.01 -0.36
N ILE A 13 -0.62 -14.49 0.88
CA ILE A 13 -1.74 -13.76 1.46
C ILE A 13 -2.09 -12.55 0.57
N VAL A 14 -3.38 -12.30 0.39
CA VAL A 14 -3.90 -11.14 -0.33
C VAL A 14 -4.49 -10.14 0.66
N TYR A 15 -4.24 -8.85 0.43
CA TYR A 15 -4.82 -7.74 1.17
C TYR A 15 -6.04 -7.21 0.41
N PRO A 16 -7.26 -7.45 0.93
CA PRO A 16 -8.48 -7.04 0.25
C PRO A 16 -8.61 -5.52 0.15
N ASN A 17 -9.33 -5.06 -0.87
CA ASN A 17 -9.66 -3.64 -1.10
C ASN A 17 -11.03 -3.24 -0.53
N ASP A 18 -11.69 -4.13 0.20
CA ASP A 18 -13.07 -4.01 0.71
C ASP A 18 -13.16 -3.73 2.22
N ARG A 19 -12.01 -3.54 2.88
CA ARG A 19 -11.90 -3.38 4.33
C ARG A 19 -10.79 -2.41 4.72
N HIS A 20 -10.94 -1.81 5.90
CA HIS A 20 -10.09 -0.68 6.33
C HIS A 20 -8.74 -1.09 6.93
N HIS A 21 -8.62 -2.32 7.42
CA HIS A 21 -7.37 -2.88 7.95
C HIS A 21 -7.02 -4.15 7.20
N ALA A 22 -5.75 -4.30 6.84
CA ALA A 22 -5.23 -5.57 6.37
C ALA A 22 -5.35 -6.66 7.45
N PRO A 23 -5.49 -7.94 7.03
CA PRO A 23 -5.52 -9.04 7.97
C PRO A 23 -4.18 -9.14 8.73
N ILE A 24 -4.24 -9.56 9.98
CA ILE A 24 -3.08 -9.99 10.76
C ILE A 24 -3.37 -11.42 11.22
N THR A 25 -2.93 -12.38 10.41
CA THR A 25 -2.98 -13.82 10.71
C THR A 25 -1.77 -14.23 11.54
N GLU A 26 -1.72 -15.50 11.97
CA GLU A 26 -0.54 -16.03 12.67
C GLU A 26 0.72 -16.02 11.79
N GLU A 27 0.58 -16.21 10.47
CA GLU A 27 1.71 -16.11 9.52
C GLU A 27 2.31 -14.70 9.54
N ILE A 28 1.45 -13.67 9.43
CA ILE A 28 1.86 -12.27 9.48
C ILE A 28 2.45 -11.94 10.85
N ALA A 29 1.78 -12.30 11.94
CA ALA A 29 2.28 -12.04 13.29
C ALA A 29 3.61 -12.73 13.56
N ALA A 30 3.81 -13.96 13.11
CA ALA A 30 5.09 -14.67 13.22
C ALA A 30 6.22 -13.95 12.47
N SER A 31 5.95 -13.48 11.24
CA SER A 31 6.89 -12.65 10.47
C SER A 31 7.28 -11.39 11.24
N LEU A 32 6.30 -10.65 11.78
CA LEU A 32 6.54 -9.43 12.54
C LEU A 32 7.26 -9.67 13.87
N ARG A 33 7.01 -10.80 14.54
CA ARG A 33 7.70 -11.20 15.78
C ARG A 33 9.16 -11.60 15.52
N ALA A 34 9.50 -12.04 14.31
CA ALA A 34 10.87 -12.41 13.94
C ALA A 34 11.80 -11.21 13.75
N LEU A 35 11.26 -10.01 13.53
CA LEU A 35 12.04 -8.77 13.43
C LEU A 35 12.75 -8.43 14.74
N ALA A 36 13.98 -7.91 14.62
CA ALA A 36 14.80 -7.50 15.76
C ALA A 36 14.04 -6.61 16.75
N GLY A 37 14.13 -6.91 18.04
CA GLY A 37 13.38 -6.22 19.08
C GLY A 37 13.76 -4.74 19.19
N ARG A 38 12.75 -3.88 19.41
CA ARG A 38 12.86 -2.43 19.63
C ARG A 38 11.90 -2.00 20.74
N ARG A 39 11.89 -0.71 21.11
CA ARG A 39 10.96 -0.18 22.11
C ARG A 39 9.51 -0.31 21.68
N THR A 40 8.77 -1.17 22.39
CA THR A 40 7.37 -1.50 22.07
C THR A 40 6.36 -0.40 22.41
N ASP A 41 6.80 0.64 23.12
CA ASP A 41 6.02 1.81 23.55
C ASP A 41 6.25 3.04 22.67
N VAL A 42 7.02 2.92 21.58
CA VAL A 42 7.37 4.04 20.70
C VAL A 42 7.04 3.74 19.24
N PHE A 43 6.43 4.72 18.56
CA PHE A 43 6.27 4.73 17.12
C PHE A 43 6.81 6.03 16.51
N ALA A 44 7.29 5.96 15.28
CA ALA A 44 7.64 7.10 14.44
C ALA A 44 6.46 7.52 13.56
N LYS A 45 6.38 8.82 13.24
CA LYS A 45 5.46 9.36 12.23
C LYS A 45 6.25 9.70 10.98
N VAL A 46 5.88 9.16 9.82
CA VAL A 46 6.60 9.37 8.57
C VAL A 46 5.61 9.83 7.50
N GLY A 47 5.89 10.94 6.82
CA GLY A 47 4.96 11.43 5.79
C GLY A 47 5.10 12.90 5.43
N ASP A 48 3.99 13.49 5.02
CA ASP A 48 3.91 14.84 4.48
C ASP A 48 3.14 15.83 5.39
N SER A 49 2.54 16.86 4.80
CA SER A 49 1.75 17.88 5.50
C SER A 49 0.57 17.31 6.29
N ILE A 50 -0.05 16.22 5.83
CA ILE A 50 -1.14 15.57 6.56
C ILE A 50 -0.60 14.90 7.82
N THR A 51 0.60 14.32 7.76
CA THR A 51 1.28 13.74 8.93
C THR A 51 1.78 14.83 9.89
N VAL A 52 2.28 15.96 9.38
CA VAL A 52 2.81 17.09 10.18
C VAL A 52 1.72 17.84 10.95
N SER A 53 0.49 17.90 10.43
CA SER A 53 -0.63 18.62 11.04
C SER A 53 -0.78 18.34 12.53
N SER A 54 -1.05 19.38 13.33
CA SER A 54 -1.37 19.24 14.75
C SER A 54 -2.69 18.48 15.00
N SER A 55 -3.51 18.29 13.96
CA SER A 55 -4.69 17.41 14.05
C SER A 55 -4.36 15.93 13.86
N SER A 56 -3.18 15.60 13.33
CA SER A 56 -2.70 14.23 13.21
C SER A 56 -2.08 13.78 14.54
N LEU A 57 -2.80 12.92 15.25
CA LEU A 57 -2.39 12.19 16.46
C LEU A 57 -2.04 13.00 17.73
N HIS A 58 -1.68 14.29 17.63
CA HIS A 58 -1.19 15.08 18.78
C HIS A 58 -2.20 15.15 19.93
N CYS A 59 -3.51 15.09 19.66
CA CYS A 59 -4.54 15.13 20.70
C CYS A 59 -4.44 13.97 21.70
N PHE A 60 -3.88 12.83 21.31
CA PHE A 60 -3.68 11.67 22.18
C PHE A 60 -2.66 11.91 23.31
N ALA A 61 -1.75 12.88 23.16
CA ALA A 61 -0.84 13.28 24.24
C ALA A 61 -1.53 14.07 25.37
N SER A 62 -2.80 14.46 25.18
CA SER A 62 -3.59 15.23 26.14
C SER A 62 -4.78 14.44 26.69
N ASP A 63 -5.50 15.05 27.64
CA ASP A 63 -6.78 14.57 28.18
C ASP A 63 -7.98 14.85 27.25
N ARG A 64 -7.76 15.44 26.07
CA ARG A 64 -8.82 15.88 25.15
C ARG A 64 -9.33 14.77 24.22
N VAL A 65 -9.20 13.52 24.63
CA VAL A 65 -9.63 12.33 23.88
C VAL A 65 -11.03 11.91 24.34
N ASP A 66 -11.88 11.56 23.39
CA ASP A 66 -13.17 10.92 23.63
C ASP A 66 -13.23 9.69 22.73
N LEU A 67 -13.04 8.51 23.33
CA LEU A 67 -13.00 7.24 22.62
C LEU A 67 -14.39 6.75 22.20
N ALA A 68 -15.47 7.32 22.74
CA ALA A 68 -16.85 6.87 22.50
C ALA A 68 -16.97 5.33 22.63
N ASP A 69 -17.42 4.64 21.58
CA ASP A 69 -17.60 3.19 21.59
C ASP A 69 -16.28 2.39 21.43
N HIS A 70 -15.12 3.06 21.40
CA HIS A 70 -13.80 2.48 21.18
C HIS A 70 -12.94 2.38 22.45
N GLU A 71 -13.55 2.27 23.63
CA GLU A 71 -12.86 2.17 24.93
C GLU A 71 -11.86 1.00 25.03
N ALA A 72 -12.04 -0.04 24.19
CA ALA A 72 -11.10 -1.16 24.08
C ALA A 72 -9.70 -0.75 23.60
N LEU A 73 -9.53 0.49 23.09
CA LEU A 73 -8.25 1.07 22.65
C LEU A 73 -7.52 1.82 23.77
N SER A 74 -8.14 2.02 24.94
CA SER A 74 -7.56 2.78 26.07
C SER A 74 -6.18 2.26 26.49
N GLU A 75 -6.00 0.94 26.57
CA GLU A 75 -4.71 0.33 26.93
C GLU A 75 -3.61 0.66 25.93
N THR A 76 -3.92 0.64 24.64
CA THR A 76 -2.97 0.98 23.57
C THR A 76 -2.65 2.47 23.60
N LEU A 77 -3.65 3.32 23.81
CA LEU A 77 -3.48 4.76 23.99
C LEU A 77 -2.53 5.06 25.17
N ASP A 78 -2.77 4.45 26.33
CA ASP A 78 -1.97 4.68 27.53
C ASP A 78 -0.55 4.15 27.39
N LEU A 79 -0.36 3.01 26.71
CA LEU A 79 0.98 2.48 26.40
C LEU A 79 1.82 3.51 25.64
N PHE A 80 1.30 4.02 24.51
CA PHE A 80 2.06 4.97 23.70
C PHE A 80 2.15 6.35 24.33
N ARG A 81 1.16 6.76 25.14
CA ARG A 81 1.24 8.00 25.92
C ARG A 81 2.34 7.93 26.99
N GLY A 82 2.61 6.74 27.54
CA GLY A 82 3.73 6.49 28.46
C GLY A 82 5.10 6.37 27.78
N GLY A 83 5.12 6.23 26.44
CA GLY A 83 6.33 6.15 25.65
C GLY A 83 7.10 7.48 25.60
N ALA A 84 8.42 7.38 25.49
CA ALA A 84 9.31 8.54 25.40
C ALA A 84 9.95 8.61 24.00
N ALA A 85 9.56 9.59 23.20
CA ALA A 85 10.08 9.84 21.87
C ALA A 85 10.92 11.13 21.87
N GLY A 86 12.07 11.08 22.57
CA GLY A 86 12.82 12.27 22.96
C GLY A 86 12.23 12.88 24.24
N GLU A 87 11.97 14.19 24.22
CA GLU A 87 11.35 14.91 25.35
C GLU A 87 9.81 14.91 25.32
N THR A 88 9.22 14.28 24.31
CA THR A 88 7.76 14.21 24.06
C THR A 88 7.26 12.77 24.08
N THR A 89 5.95 12.58 23.95
CA THR A 89 5.38 11.27 23.62
C THR A 89 5.53 11.00 22.11
N PRO A 90 5.38 9.74 21.66
CA PRO A 90 5.22 9.41 20.24
C PRO A 90 4.11 10.21 19.52
N PHE A 91 3.04 10.58 20.23
CA PHE A 91 1.89 11.29 19.65
C PHE A 91 2.20 12.74 19.30
N ASP A 92 2.84 13.48 20.20
CA ASP A 92 3.11 14.93 20.07
C ASP A 92 4.53 15.27 19.62
N ARG A 93 5.35 14.26 19.31
CA ARG A 93 6.66 14.44 18.70
C ARG A 93 6.59 15.14 17.34
N SER A 94 7.42 16.16 17.14
CA SER A 94 7.72 16.64 15.79
C SER A 94 8.72 15.68 15.13
N SER A 95 8.27 14.90 14.16
CA SER A 95 9.11 13.88 13.50
C SER A 95 10.18 14.51 12.62
N LEU A 96 11.38 13.93 12.61
CA LEU A 96 12.45 14.30 11.66
C LEU A 96 12.15 13.82 10.23
N SER A 97 11.21 12.88 10.08
CA SER A 97 10.85 12.25 8.81
C SER A 97 9.42 12.59 8.35
N ALA A 98 8.86 13.70 8.83
CA ALA A 98 7.60 14.25 8.33
C ALA A 98 7.73 15.75 8.04
N THR A 99 7.48 16.18 6.81
CA THR A 99 7.56 17.59 6.42
C THR A 99 6.54 17.91 5.33
N SER A 100 5.92 19.10 5.41
CA SER A 100 4.97 19.57 4.40
C SER A 100 5.57 19.61 3.00
N GLY A 101 4.83 19.08 2.01
CA GLY A 101 5.24 19.04 0.60
C GLY A 101 6.23 17.93 0.25
N TRP A 102 6.58 17.05 1.19
CA TRP A 102 7.45 15.91 0.88
C TRP A 102 6.71 14.83 0.07
N SER A 103 7.42 14.32 -0.93
CA SER A 103 7.23 13.01 -1.55
C SER A 103 8.08 11.96 -0.83
N VAL A 104 7.79 10.68 -1.02
CA VAL A 104 8.48 9.58 -0.31
C VAL A 104 10.01 9.63 -0.43
N GLY A 105 10.53 10.03 -1.59
CA GLY A 105 11.98 10.11 -1.83
C GLY A 105 12.72 10.99 -0.82
N ARG A 106 12.08 12.04 -0.29
CA ARG A 106 12.68 12.92 0.73
C ARG A 106 12.92 12.22 2.06
N ALA A 107 12.17 11.17 2.38
CA ALA A 107 12.33 10.42 3.63
C ALA A 107 13.54 9.47 3.60
N VAL A 108 13.93 9.01 2.40
CA VAL A 108 14.95 7.96 2.20
C VAL A 108 16.26 8.46 1.58
N GLU A 109 16.33 9.73 1.18
CA GLU A 109 17.56 10.31 0.63
C GLU A 109 18.49 10.87 1.73
N GLY A 110 19.80 10.81 1.48
CA GLY A 110 20.83 11.36 2.38
C GLY A 110 21.47 10.30 3.28
N GLU A 111 22.51 10.71 4.01
CA GLU A 111 23.33 9.84 4.88
C GLU A 111 23.68 10.58 6.18
N PRO A 112 22.99 10.30 7.31
CA PRO A 112 21.77 9.49 7.38
C PRO A 112 20.59 10.18 6.69
N SER A 113 19.68 9.39 6.14
CA SER A 113 18.39 9.85 5.65
C SER A 113 17.49 10.33 6.81
N PRO A 114 16.44 11.15 6.56
CA PRO A 114 15.53 11.60 7.60
C PRO A 114 14.85 10.47 8.38
N VAL A 115 14.50 9.35 7.71
CA VAL A 115 13.90 8.20 8.40
C VAL A 115 14.92 7.52 9.31
N GLU A 116 16.17 7.35 8.88
CA GLU A 116 17.24 6.80 9.72
C GLU A 116 17.54 7.69 10.91
N ALA A 117 17.55 9.02 10.72
CA ALA A 117 17.74 9.98 11.79
C ALA A 117 16.59 9.92 12.82
N GLU A 118 15.34 9.73 12.38
CA GLU A 118 14.19 9.55 13.27
C GLU A 118 14.29 8.23 14.05
N VAL A 119 14.61 7.12 13.36
CA VAL A 119 14.79 5.80 13.99
C VAL A 119 15.89 5.84 15.03
N ALA A 120 17.04 6.44 14.72
CA ALA A 120 18.15 6.61 15.66
C ALA A 120 17.79 7.49 16.86
N ALA A 121 16.91 8.49 16.66
CA ALA A 121 16.53 9.42 17.72
C ALA A 121 15.58 8.82 18.76
N ILE A 122 14.72 7.86 18.39
CA ILE A 122 13.64 7.37 19.28
C ILE A 122 13.53 5.86 19.41
N ASP A 123 14.32 5.08 18.67
CA ASP A 123 14.29 3.60 18.66
C ASP A 123 12.87 3.01 18.53
N PRO A 124 12.08 3.40 17.51
CA PRO A 124 10.67 3.06 17.43
C PRO A 124 10.47 1.58 17.06
N ARG A 125 9.49 0.90 17.66
CA ARG A 125 9.05 -0.42 17.15
C ARG A 125 8.17 -0.31 15.91
N PHE A 126 7.46 0.80 15.76
CA PHE A 126 6.49 0.99 14.68
C PHE A 126 6.75 2.29 13.92
N ALA A 127 6.40 2.36 12.64
CA ALA A 127 6.39 3.60 11.88
C ALA A 127 5.03 3.76 11.19
N VAL A 128 4.27 4.81 11.51
CA VAL A 128 3.02 5.14 10.81
C VAL A 128 3.35 5.98 9.60
N ILE A 129 3.07 5.45 8.40
CA ILE A 129 3.57 5.99 7.14
C ILE A 129 2.41 6.40 6.24
N MET A 130 2.48 7.62 5.70
CA MET A 130 1.63 8.04 4.59
C MET A 130 2.37 8.97 3.63
N PHE A 131 2.48 8.53 2.37
CA PHE A 131 2.94 9.29 1.22
C PHE A 131 2.08 8.93 0.01
N GLY A 132 2.03 9.81 -1.00
CA GLY A 132 1.22 9.62 -2.20
C GLY A 132 0.66 10.94 -2.74
N THR A 133 0.17 11.85 -1.87
CA THR A 133 -0.48 13.10 -2.31
C THR A 133 0.48 13.99 -3.11
N ASN A 134 1.67 14.25 -2.57
CA ASN A 134 2.69 15.04 -3.26
C ASN A 134 3.39 14.23 -4.36
N ASP A 135 3.44 12.91 -4.24
CA ASP A 135 4.00 12.00 -5.24
C ASP A 135 3.17 12.03 -6.53
N ILE A 136 1.85 11.88 -6.43
CA ILE A 136 0.91 12.06 -7.54
C ILE A 136 1.11 13.42 -8.23
N GLN A 137 1.37 14.47 -7.46
CA GLN A 137 1.54 15.81 -8.00
C GLN A 137 2.90 16.03 -8.69
N ASN A 138 3.97 15.39 -8.22
CA ASN A 138 5.35 15.81 -8.54
C ASN A 138 6.27 14.68 -9.01
N ARG A 139 5.82 13.43 -9.03
CA ARG A 139 6.63 12.24 -9.29
C ARG A 139 5.90 11.30 -10.24
N SER A 140 6.67 10.41 -10.87
CA SER A 140 6.10 9.29 -11.61
C SER A 140 5.63 8.20 -10.63
N PHE A 141 4.69 7.37 -11.10
CA PHE A 141 4.25 6.18 -10.38
C PHE A 141 5.43 5.27 -10.00
N ASP A 142 6.35 5.05 -10.94
CA ASP A 142 7.57 4.27 -10.73
C ASP A 142 8.46 4.84 -9.60
N THR A 143 8.70 6.17 -9.61
CA THR A 143 9.47 6.83 -8.55
C THR A 143 8.82 6.66 -7.18
N TYR A 144 7.50 6.73 -7.12
CA TYR A 144 6.74 6.52 -5.89
C TYR A 144 6.86 5.07 -5.38
N ALA A 145 6.57 4.09 -6.24
CA ALA A 145 6.60 2.67 -5.88
C ALA A 145 8.00 2.25 -5.43
N THR A 146 9.05 2.64 -6.16
CA THR A 146 10.44 2.39 -5.78
C THR A 146 10.81 3.08 -4.47
N GLY A 147 10.42 4.34 -4.27
CA GLY A 147 10.68 5.05 -3.02
C GLY A 147 9.97 4.45 -1.81
N MET A 148 8.71 4.00 -1.97
CA MET A 148 7.96 3.30 -0.93
C MET A 148 8.58 1.94 -0.60
N ARG A 149 9.02 1.17 -1.60
CA ARG A 149 9.77 -0.07 -1.39
C ARG A 149 11.04 0.17 -0.58
N THR A 150 11.88 1.14 -0.99
CA THR A 150 13.11 1.50 -0.25
C THR A 150 12.81 1.89 1.20
N LEU A 151 11.75 2.69 1.43
CA LEU A 151 11.35 3.10 2.78
C LEU A 151 10.92 1.89 3.64
N VAL A 152 10.08 1.02 3.10
CA VAL A 152 9.57 -0.17 3.79
C VAL A 152 10.69 -1.15 4.11
N ASP A 153 11.52 -1.48 3.12
CA ASP A 153 12.59 -2.45 3.25
C ASP A 153 13.69 -1.95 4.20
N GLY A 154 14.04 -0.66 4.14
CA GLY A 154 14.98 -0.04 5.07
C GLY A 154 14.50 -0.10 6.53
N LEU A 155 13.22 0.21 6.77
CA LEU A 155 12.63 0.12 8.12
C LEU A 155 12.59 -1.32 8.64
N LEU A 156 12.22 -2.29 7.79
CA LEU A 156 12.19 -3.70 8.15
C LEU A 156 13.60 -4.25 8.44
N ALA A 157 14.61 -3.86 7.66
CA ALA A 157 16.00 -4.23 7.90
C ALA A 157 16.52 -3.73 9.26
N GLU A 158 16.02 -2.58 9.69
CA GLU A 158 16.26 -2.02 11.02
C GLU A 158 15.40 -2.69 12.11
N GLY A 159 14.38 -3.48 11.78
CA GLY A 159 13.46 -4.11 12.75
C GLY A 159 12.32 -3.20 13.23
N VAL A 160 12.06 -2.11 12.49
CA VAL A 160 10.88 -1.25 12.66
C VAL A 160 9.73 -1.81 11.82
N ILE A 161 8.53 -1.92 12.38
CA ILE A 161 7.34 -2.41 11.68
C ILE A 161 6.62 -1.24 11.00
N PRO A 162 6.56 -1.18 9.65
CA PRO A 162 5.80 -0.16 8.92
C PRO A 162 4.29 -0.40 9.05
N LEU A 163 3.53 0.64 9.36
CA LEU A 163 2.07 0.69 9.29
C LEU A 163 1.72 1.62 8.13
N LEU A 164 1.38 1.04 6.97
CA LEU A 164 1.19 1.79 5.73
C LEU A 164 -0.24 2.31 5.60
N SER A 165 -0.40 3.56 5.19
CA SER A 165 -1.71 4.18 4.93
C SER A 165 -1.83 4.59 3.47
N THR A 166 -3.00 4.38 2.88
CA THR A 166 -3.41 5.08 1.66
C THR A 166 -3.51 6.59 1.89
N VAL A 167 -3.48 7.37 0.81
CA VAL A 167 -3.80 8.80 0.82
C VAL A 167 -5.29 9.06 0.53
N PRO A 168 -5.85 10.19 1.00
CA PRO A 168 -7.19 10.64 0.62
C PRO A 168 -7.33 10.92 -0.88
N ALA A 169 -8.59 11.13 -1.32
CA ALA A 169 -8.90 11.64 -2.65
C ALA A 169 -8.32 13.05 -2.89
N ARG A 170 -8.16 13.42 -4.15
CA ARG A 170 -7.66 14.72 -4.62
C ARG A 170 -8.79 15.53 -5.24
N ARG A 171 -9.54 16.25 -4.41
CA ARG A 171 -10.68 17.05 -4.88
C ARG A 171 -10.29 18.41 -5.46
N ASP A 172 -9.01 18.75 -5.39
CA ASP A 172 -8.44 19.97 -5.98
C ASP A 172 -8.16 19.83 -7.48
N ASN A 173 -7.89 18.61 -7.96
CA ASN A 173 -7.46 18.35 -9.33
C ASN A 173 -7.93 16.96 -9.79
N ALA A 174 -8.76 16.91 -10.84
CA ALA A 174 -9.35 15.66 -11.34
C ALA A 174 -8.32 14.68 -11.94
N ASP A 175 -7.28 15.18 -12.61
CA ASP A 175 -6.23 14.34 -13.18
C ASP A 175 -5.40 13.68 -12.06
N ALA A 176 -5.13 14.42 -10.97
CA ALA A 176 -4.50 13.87 -9.78
C ALA A 176 -5.42 12.87 -9.05
N ASP A 177 -6.73 13.11 -9.03
CA ASP A 177 -7.71 12.19 -8.42
C ASP A 177 -7.78 10.85 -9.14
N ALA A 178 -7.72 10.86 -10.48
CA ALA A 178 -7.68 9.65 -11.30
C ALA A 178 -6.49 8.74 -10.97
N GLU A 179 -5.37 9.31 -10.50
CA GLU A 179 -4.17 8.56 -10.11
C GLU A 179 -4.26 7.92 -8.70
N VAL A 180 -5.14 8.41 -7.82
CA VAL A 180 -5.21 8.00 -6.40
C VAL A 180 -5.41 6.48 -6.27
N ALA A 181 -6.27 5.89 -7.10
CA ALA A 181 -6.58 4.47 -7.05
C ALA A 181 -5.32 3.60 -7.25
N ALA A 182 -4.47 3.96 -8.21
CA ALA A 182 -3.28 3.18 -8.51
C ALA A 182 -2.18 3.34 -7.46
N TYR A 183 -1.95 4.58 -6.98
CA TYR A 183 -0.96 4.82 -5.93
C TYR A 183 -1.36 4.11 -4.62
N ASN A 184 -2.65 4.16 -4.25
CA ASN A 184 -3.18 3.45 -3.10
C ASN A 184 -3.09 1.92 -3.28
N ALA A 185 -3.31 1.40 -4.49
CA ALA A 185 -3.12 -0.01 -4.78
C ALA A 185 -1.65 -0.43 -4.65
N ALA A 186 -0.70 0.37 -5.16
CA ALA A 186 0.73 0.08 -5.05
C ALA A 186 1.20 -0.06 -3.59
N VAL A 187 0.81 0.87 -2.71
CA VAL A 187 1.17 0.76 -1.29
C VAL A 187 0.50 -0.43 -0.59
N ARG A 188 -0.71 -0.83 -1.01
CA ARG A 188 -1.36 -2.05 -0.52
C ARG A 188 -0.61 -3.31 -0.98
N GLY A 189 -0.21 -3.37 -2.25
CA GLY A 189 0.59 -4.47 -2.81
C GLY A 189 1.95 -4.62 -2.11
N LEU A 190 2.64 -3.50 -1.85
CA LEU A 190 3.86 -3.50 -1.06
C LEU A 190 3.62 -4.02 0.36
N ALA A 191 2.57 -3.54 1.04
CA ALA A 191 2.23 -4.01 2.38
C ALA A 191 1.97 -5.51 2.44
N GLN A 192 1.24 -6.02 1.44
CA GLN A 192 0.94 -7.43 1.25
C GLN A 192 2.21 -8.25 1.08
N SER A 193 3.10 -7.84 0.16
CA SER A 193 4.34 -8.56 -0.15
C SER A 193 5.30 -8.67 1.02
N ARG A 194 5.27 -7.69 1.93
CA ARG A 194 6.14 -7.65 3.13
C ARG A 194 5.44 -8.12 4.40
N LEU A 195 4.17 -8.54 4.30
CA LEU A 195 3.36 -8.98 5.44
C LEU A 195 3.34 -7.92 6.58
N VAL A 196 3.20 -6.64 6.22
CA VAL A 196 3.16 -5.52 7.18
C VAL A 196 1.75 -4.94 7.31
N PRO A 197 1.38 -4.32 8.44
CA PRO A 197 0.08 -3.69 8.59
C PRO A 197 -0.22 -2.62 7.53
N PHE A 198 -1.48 -2.57 7.09
CA PHE A 198 -1.99 -1.60 6.13
C PHE A 198 -3.36 -1.05 6.54
N MET A 199 -3.58 0.23 6.26
CA MET A 199 -4.76 1.01 6.60
C MET A 199 -5.32 1.66 5.32
N ASP A 200 -6.53 1.28 4.93
CA ASP A 200 -7.23 1.91 3.80
C ASP A 200 -8.01 3.14 4.28
N TYR A 201 -7.26 4.21 4.51
CA TYR A 201 -7.79 5.52 4.89
C TYR A 201 -8.66 6.13 3.78
N HIS A 202 -8.35 5.85 2.51
CA HIS A 202 -9.14 6.32 1.38
C HIS A 202 -10.55 5.73 1.42
N LEU A 203 -10.66 4.41 1.61
CA LEU A 203 -11.92 3.71 1.76
C LEU A 203 -12.73 4.26 2.94
N MET A 204 -12.09 4.47 4.09
CA MET A 204 -12.72 5.05 5.29
C MET A 204 -13.30 6.45 5.05
N LEU A 205 -12.70 7.24 4.16
CA LEU A 205 -13.14 8.61 3.88
C LEU A 205 -14.22 8.70 2.82
N ARG A 206 -14.44 7.66 2.01
CA ARG A 206 -15.37 7.70 0.86
C ARG A 206 -16.75 8.21 1.24
N ASP A 207 -17.26 7.75 2.38
CA ASP A 207 -18.62 8.02 2.84
C ASP A 207 -18.68 9.18 3.87
N VAL A 208 -17.52 9.80 4.17
CA VAL A 208 -17.41 10.98 5.03
C VAL A 208 -17.79 12.23 4.25
N PRO A 209 -18.52 13.21 4.84
CA PRO A 209 -18.84 14.47 4.17
C PRO A 209 -17.61 15.13 3.54
N ASN A 210 -17.72 15.50 2.26
CA ASN A 210 -16.63 16.04 1.45
C ASN A 210 -15.38 15.13 1.38
N GLY A 211 -15.52 13.81 1.53
CA GLY A 211 -14.38 12.90 1.62
C GLY A 211 -13.51 13.15 2.86
N GLY A 212 -14.06 13.79 3.90
CA GLY A 212 -13.31 14.24 5.07
C GLY A 212 -12.28 15.33 4.79
N LEU A 213 -12.37 16.04 3.66
CA LEU A 213 -11.42 17.07 3.26
C LEU A 213 -11.88 18.48 3.63
N GLY A 214 -10.91 19.37 3.84
CA GLY A 214 -11.08 20.80 4.02
C GLY A 214 -11.40 21.52 2.70
N GLY A 215 -11.43 22.86 2.77
CA GLY A 215 -11.79 23.70 1.62
C GLY A 215 -10.78 23.72 0.48
N ASP A 216 -9.56 23.20 0.71
CA ASP A 216 -8.53 23.09 -0.34
C ASP A 216 -8.64 21.82 -1.17
N GLY A 217 -9.49 20.86 -0.78
CA GLY A 217 -9.66 19.59 -1.49
C GLY A 217 -8.48 18.63 -1.38
N ILE A 218 -7.52 18.88 -0.47
CA ILE A 218 -6.31 18.07 -0.27
C ILE A 218 -6.17 17.63 1.19
N HIS A 219 -6.24 18.57 2.13
CA HIS A 219 -5.95 18.30 3.54
C HIS A 219 -7.23 17.85 4.26
N PRO A 220 -7.15 16.85 5.16
CA PRO A 220 -8.30 16.45 5.95
C PRO A 220 -8.83 17.60 6.82
N ASN A 221 -10.14 17.64 7.05
CA ASN A 221 -10.76 18.52 8.02
C ASN A 221 -10.77 17.87 9.42
N SER A 222 -11.11 18.65 10.44
CA SER A 222 -11.17 18.19 11.83
C SER A 222 -12.49 18.59 12.47
N TYR A 223 -13.03 17.72 13.32
CA TYR A 223 -14.18 18.07 14.14
C TYR A 223 -13.84 19.26 15.04
N ALA A 224 -14.77 20.19 15.19
CA ALA A 224 -14.57 21.39 15.99
C ALA A 224 -15.80 21.71 16.85
N THR A 225 -15.54 22.24 18.03
CA THR A 225 -16.56 22.76 18.95
C THR A 225 -16.23 24.22 19.27
N PRO A 226 -17.10 24.97 20.00
CA PRO A 226 -16.75 26.30 20.48
C PRO A 226 -15.47 26.34 21.35
N ALA A 227 -15.06 25.19 21.91
CA ALA A 227 -13.83 25.05 22.69
C ALA A 227 -12.57 24.78 21.83
N GLY A 228 -12.72 24.66 20.50
CA GLY A 228 -11.63 24.48 19.54
C GLY A 228 -11.72 23.17 18.76
N VAL A 229 -10.64 22.87 18.04
CA VAL A 229 -10.48 21.66 17.21
C VAL A 229 -10.32 20.43 18.10
N ARG A 230 -11.04 19.35 17.77
CA ARG A 230 -11.15 18.10 18.55
C ARG A 230 -10.98 16.86 17.64
N PRO A 231 -9.75 16.56 17.19
CA PRO A 231 -9.50 15.49 16.21
C PRO A 231 -9.39 14.09 16.83
N CYS A 232 -9.58 13.95 18.16
CA CYS A 232 -9.64 12.68 18.87
C CYS A 232 -11.00 12.50 19.57
N VAL A 233 -12.08 13.01 18.96
CA VAL A 233 -13.45 12.72 19.38
C VAL A 233 -14.02 11.73 18.38
N PHE A 234 -14.31 10.51 18.85
CA PHE A 234 -14.73 9.38 17.99
C PHE A 234 -16.21 9.05 18.12
N THR A 235 -17.03 10.03 18.54
CA THR A 235 -18.48 9.94 18.41
C THR A 235 -18.89 9.96 16.94
N GLU A 236 -20.14 9.57 16.64
CA GLU A 236 -20.71 9.63 15.30
C GLU A 236 -20.49 11.01 14.63
N ALA A 237 -20.68 12.09 15.39
CA ALA A 237 -20.46 13.46 14.90
C ALA A 237 -18.97 13.76 14.63
N GLY A 238 -18.06 13.23 15.45
CA GLY A 238 -16.62 13.40 15.27
C GLY A 238 -16.10 12.63 14.06
N LEU A 239 -16.61 11.42 13.81
CA LEU A 239 -16.20 10.57 12.69
C LEU A 239 -16.73 11.02 11.32
N GLN A 240 -17.41 12.17 11.25
CA GLN A 240 -17.70 12.88 9.99
C GLN A 240 -16.54 13.76 9.51
N PHE A 241 -15.35 13.65 10.12
CA PHE A 241 -14.19 14.50 9.83
C PHE A 241 -12.93 13.67 9.60
N GLY A 242 -12.11 14.09 8.63
CA GLY A 242 -11.03 13.26 8.12
C GLY A 242 -9.92 12.97 9.14
N TYR A 243 -9.44 13.97 9.88
CA TYR A 243 -8.44 13.73 10.92
C TYR A 243 -8.96 12.86 12.07
N ASN A 244 -10.25 12.95 12.40
CA ASN A 244 -10.87 12.08 13.42
C ASN A 244 -10.84 10.62 12.95
N VAL A 245 -11.23 10.37 11.70
CA VAL A 245 -11.16 9.05 11.07
C VAL A 245 -9.71 8.52 11.01
N ARG A 246 -8.75 9.34 10.56
CA ARG A 246 -7.32 8.99 10.52
C ARG A 246 -6.79 8.57 11.88
N ASN A 247 -7.11 9.34 12.92
CA ASN A 247 -6.58 9.13 14.26
C ASN A 247 -7.15 7.85 14.89
N LEU A 248 -8.45 7.58 14.69
CA LEU A 248 -9.06 6.32 15.10
C LEU A 248 -8.42 5.13 14.36
N LEU A 249 -8.35 5.20 13.04
CA LEU A 249 -7.78 4.15 12.19
C LEU A 249 -6.33 3.83 12.59
N THR A 250 -5.52 4.86 12.88
CA THR A 250 -4.14 4.66 13.34
C THR A 250 -4.08 3.97 14.70
N LEU A 251 -4.92 4.39 15.66
CA LEU A 251 -4.93 3.81 17.00
C LEU A 251 -5.40 2.35 16.98
N GLU A 252 -6.38 2.01 16.15
CA GLU A 252 -6.82 0.64 15.92
C GLU A 252 -5.70 -0.21 15.30
N SER A 253 -4.97 0.31 14.31
CA SER A 253 -3.86 -0.42 13.68
C SER A 253 -2.73 -0.70 14.67
N LEU A 254 -2.37 0.31 15.49
CA LEU A 254 -1.41 0.16 16.58
C LEU A 254 -1.86 -0.88 17.61
N ASP A 255 -3.15 -0.91 17.97
CA ASP A 255 -3.70 -1.91 18.89
C ASP A 255 -3.65 -3.33 18.29
N ARG A 256 -4.08 -3.48 17.03
CA ARG A 256 -4.07 -4.75 16.29
C ARG A 256 -2.67 -5.35 16.25
N VAL A 257 -1.66 -4.56 15.84
CA VAL A 257 -0.27 -5.04 15.75
C VAL A 257 0.34 -5.28 17.14
N ARG A 258 0.08 -4.41 18.12
CA ARG A 258 0.55 -4.59 19.52
C ARG A 258 0.07 -5.93 20.08
N ARG A 259 -1.23 -6.22 19.97
CA ARG A 259 -1.83 -7.46 20.46
C ARG A 259 -1.25 -8.68 19.75
N ALA A 260 -1.09 -8.61 18.43
CA ALA A 260 -0.47 -9.67 17.64
C ALA A 260 0.98 -9.97 18.09
N LEU A 261 1.75 -8.96 18.51
CA LEU A 261 3.12 -9.18 19.00
C LEU A 261 3.18 -9.75 20.43
N GLN A 262 2.17 -9.49 21.28
CA GLN A 262 2.21 -9.80 22.71
C GLN A 262 1.57 -11.14 23.10
N GLY A 263 0.68 -11.69 22.29
CA GLY A 263 -0.11 -12.87 22.64
C GLY A 263 -0.16 -13.95 21.57
N PRO A 264 -0.60 -15.17 21.93
CA PRO A 264 -0.83 -16.26 20.97
C PRO A 264 -2.10 -16.06 20.13
N ALA A 265 -2.95 -15.08 20.48
CA ALA A 265 -4.15 -14.75 19.74
C ALA A 265 -3.88 -13.63 18.75
N VAL A 266 -4.13 -13.91 17.47
CA VAL A 266 -4.05 -12.93 16.38
C VAL A 266 -5.43 -12.32 16.09
N PRO A 267 -5.50 -11.09 15.56
CA PRO A 267 -6.77 -10.44 15.22
C PRO A 267 -7.62 -11.21 14.20
N ASP A 268 -6.98 -11.88 13.23
CA ASP A 268 -7.67 -12.53 12.13
C ASP A 268 -7.29 -14.01 12.05
N ALA A 269 -8.30 -14.89 12.05
CA ALA A 269 -8.09 -16.34 11.97
C ALA A 269 -7.57 -16.81 10.60
N SER A 270 -7.89 -16.06 9.54
CA SER A 270 -7.54 -16.38 8.16
C SER A 270 -7.48 -15.12 7.30
N ALA A 271 -6.78 -15.20 6.18
CA ALA A 271 -6.76 -14.19 5.13
C ALA A 271 -7.03 -14.85 3.77
N PRO A 272 -7.59 -14.13 2.78
CA PRO A 272 -7.66 -14.63 1.42
C PRO A 272 -6.25 -14.84 0.87
N ARG A 273 -6.12 -15.77 -0.07
CA ARG A 273 -4.86 -16.12 -0.71
C ARG A 273 -4.97 -15.96 -2.22
N ARG A 274 -3.84 -15.63 -2.84
CA ARG A 274 -3.71 -15.53 -4.29
C ARG A 274 -3.99 -16.88 -4.92
N PHE A 275 -4.70 -16.85 -6.04
CA PHE A 275 -4.93 -18.01 -6.89
C PHE A 275 -4.03 -17.93 -8.13
N GLY A 276 -3.44 -19.05 -8.52
CA GLY A 276 -2.55 -19.16 -9.67
C GLY A 276 -1.06 -19.09 -9.32
N GLU A 277 -0.23 -19.69 -10.15
CA GLU A 277 1.24 -19.74 -10.03
C GLU A 277 1.94 -18.70 -10.92
N GLY A 278 1.20 -18.00 -11.77
CA GLY A 278 1.74 -16.99 -12.68
C GLY A 278 2.31 -17.57 -13.98
N THR A 279 1.97 -18.82 -14.30
CA THR A 279 2.33 -19.48 -15.56
C THR A 279 1.17 -19.37 -16.55
N ALA A 280 1.41 -19.62 -17.84
CA ALA A 280 0.32 -19.64 -18.82
C ALA A 280 -0.73 -20.73 -18.50
N ALA A 281 -0.30 -21.85 -17.92
CA ALA A 281 -1.19 -22.95 -17.51
C ALA A 281 -1.92 -22.68 -16.18
N SER A 282 -1.39 -21.79 -15.33
CA SER A 282 -1.97 -21.41 -14.04
C SER A 282 -1.77 -19.91 -13.79
N PRO A 283 -2.48 -19.05 -14.54
CA PRO A 283 -2.29 -17.61 -14.44
C PRO A 283 -2.76 -17.09 -13.08
N ILE A 284 -2.11 -16.04 -12.57
CA ILE A 284 -2.57 -15.35 -11.37
C ILE A 284 -3.91 -14.69 -11.69
N LEU A 285 -4.95 -15.06 -10.95
CA LEU A 285 -6.26 -14.47 -11.18
C LEU A 285 -6.35 -13.08 -10.57
N ILE A 286 -6.64 -12.09 -11.42
CA ILE A 286 -7.14 -10.78 -11.00
C ILE A 286 -8.63 -10.96 -10.72
N ALA A 287 -8.93 -11.69 -9.65
CA ALA A 287 -10.28 -12.05 -9.24
C ALA A 287 -10.64 -11.43 -7.88
N GLY A 288 -11.90 -11.03 -7.76
CA GLY A 288 -12.48 -10.39 -6.59
C GLY A 288 -13.66 -9.52 -7.01
N THR A 289 -14.57 -9.17 -6.10
CA THR A 289 -15.57 -8.13 -6.39
C THR A 289 -15.53 -7.09 -5.28
N PRO A 290 -15.04 -5.87 -5.56
CA PRO A 290 -14.42 -5.48 -6.83
C PRO A 290 -12.99 -6.04 -6.96
N ALA A 291 -12.64 -6.63 -8.11
CA ALA A 291 -11.28 -7.12 -8.40
C ALA A 291 -10.29 -5.95 -8.51
N LEU A 292 -10.81 -4.77 -8.89
CA LEU A 292 -10.05 -3.58 -9.17
C LEU A 292 -10.35 -2.47 -8.14
N PRO A 293 -9.36 -1.64 -7.76
CA PRO A 293 -7.98 -1.72 -8.21
C PRO A 293 -7.27 -2.95 -7.63
N PHE A 294 -6.48 -3.64 -8.46
CA PHE A 294 -5.65 -4.79 -8.10
C PHE A 294 -4.20 -4.33 -7.91
N ALA A 295 -3.48 -5.01 -7.01
CA ALA A 295 -2.05 -4.81 -6.88
C ALA A 295 -1.36 -6.10 -6.50
N ASP A 296 -0.15 -6.25 -7.02
CA ASP A 296 0.75 -7.34 -6.71
C ASP A 296 2.21 -6.89 -6.68
N VAL A 297 3.04 -7.70 -6.03
CA VAL A 297 4.49 -7.62 -6.12
C VAL A 297 4.99 -9.02 -6.45
N VAL A 298 5.71 -9.14 -7.56
CA VAL A 298 6.31 -10.39 -8.06
C VAL A 298 7.74 -10.15 -8.44
N ASP A 299 8.53 -11.21 -8.49
CA ASP A 299 9.94 -11.19 -8.83
C ASP A 299 10.23 -12.18 -9.97
N THR A 300 10.51 -11.69 -11.17
CA THR A 300 10.78 -12.54 -12.35
C THR A 300 12.08 -13.34 -12.24
N ARG A 301 12.83 -13.23 -11.14
CA ARG A 301 13.91 -14.17 -10.81
C ARG A 301 13.39 -15.49 -10.22
N LEU A 302 12.17 -15.48 -9.66
CA LEU A 302 11.61 -16.54 -8.83
C LEU A 302 10.23 -17.01 -9.29
N ASP A 303 9.39 -16.07 -9.71
CA ASP A 303 8.01 -16.30 -10.08
C ASP A 303 7.87 -16.60 -11.58
N GLY A 304 6.70 -17.14 -11.95
CA GLY A 304 6.33 -17.37 -13.35
C GLY A 304 7.10 -18.49 -14.04
N GLU A 305 7.25 -18.38 -15.35
CA GLU A 305 7.98 -19.34 -16.19
C GLU A 305 8.70 -18.62 -17.33
N SER A 306 9.72 -19.24 -17.92
CA SER A 306 10.28 -18.77 -19.19
C SER A 306 9.69 -19.59 -20.32
N ARG A 307 8.85 -18.97 -21.15
CA ARG A 307 8.14 -19.67 -22.22
C ARG A 307 8.16 -18.90 -23.53
N HIS A 308 7.82 -17.62 -23.51
CA HIS A 308 7.92 -16.74 -24.65
C HIS A 308 9.21 -15.93 -24.57
N SER A 309 9.65 -15.42 -25.71
CA SER A 309 10.80 -14.49 -25.73
C SER A 309 10.58 -13.35 -26.71
N ARG A 310 9.47 -13.39 -27.45
CA ARG A 310 9.10 -12.46 -28.53
C ARG A 310 7.58 -12.43 -28.64
N TYR A 311 7.02 -11.24 -28.74
CA TYR A 311 5.58 -11.02 -28.91
C TYR A 311 5.28 -10.36 -30.26
N ALA A 312 4.15 -10.71 -30.89
CA ALA A 312 3.83 -10.18 -32.22
C ALA A 312 3.59 -8.66 -32.27
N CYS A 313 3.19 -8.07 -31.15
CA CYS A 313 3.08 -6.62 -30.98
C CYS A 313 4.44 -5.90 -31.07
N HIS A 314 5.55 -6.59 -30.81
CA HIS A 314 6.91 -6.04 -30.97
C HIS A 314 7.98 -7.14 -31.13
N PRO A 315 8.08 -7.77 -32.32
CA PRO A 315 8.87 -8.99 -32.53
C PRO A 315 10.40 -8.79 -32.47
N GLU A 316 10.86 -7.54 -32.39
CA GLU A 316 12.28 -7.20 -32.33
C GLU A 316 12.82 -7.08 -30.89
N ALA A 317 11.96 -6.79 -29.89
CA ALA A 317 12.38 -6.76 -28.48
C ALA A 317 12.69 -8.15 -27.97
N ASP A 318 13.66 -8.26 -27.08
CA ASP A 318 14.07 -9.52 -26.51
C ASP A 318 13.53 -9.69 -25.10
N GLU A 319 12.54 -10.56 -24.94
CA GLU A 319 11.89 -10.85 -23.66
C GLU A 319 12.31 -12.24 -23.13
N GLY A 320 13.56 -12.65 -23.37
CA GLY A 320 14.03 -14.02 -23.12
C GLY A 320 14.20 -14.44 -21.66
N GLY A 321 13.54 -13.79 -20.70
CA GLY A 321 13.57 -14.14 -19.27
C GLY A 321 12.35 -14.94 -18.82
N HIS A 322 12.02 -14.83 -17.53
CA HIS A 322 10.74 -15.35 -17.03
C HIS A 322 9.65 -14.29 -17.23
N GLU A 323 8.48 -14.78 -17.58
CA GLU A 323 7.23 -14.04 -17.58
C GLU A 323 6.31 -14.46 -16.43
N VAL A 324 5.54 -13.50 -15.90
CA VAL A 324 4.45 -13.74 -14.94
C VAL A 324 3.13 -13.39 -15.62
N VAL A 325 2.25 -14.38 -15.72
CA VAL A 325 0.96 -14.28 -16.40
C VAL A 325 -0.17 -14.01 -15.40
N TYR A 326 -0.95 -12.97 -15.68
CA TYR A 326 -2.17 -12.62 -14.96
C TYR A 326 -3.38 -12.81 -15.86
N GLN A 327 -4.47 -13.33 -15.31
CA GLN A 327 -5.76 -13.43 -15.98
C GLN A 327 -6.72 -12.40 -15.41
N LEU A 328 -7.22 -11.51 -16.28
CA LEU A 328 -8.23 -10.50 -15.99
C LEU A 328 -9.58 -10.93 -16.56
N GLU A 329 -10.59 -10.99 -15.71
CA GLU A 329 -11.98 -11.22 -16.13
C GLU A 329 -12.78 -9.91 -16.01
N LEU A 330 -13.42 -9.52 -17.11
CA LEU A 330 -14.28 -8.34 -17.18
C LEU A 330 -15.73 -8.75 -17.43
N GLU A 331 -16.63 -8.36 -16.52
CA GLU A 331 -18.06 -8.61 -16.65
C GLU A 331 -18.75 -7.67 -17.66
N ALA A 332 -18.14 -6.52 -17.92
CA ALA A 332 -18.62 -5.49 -18.84
C ALA A 332 -17.42 -4.81 -19.52
N PRO A 333 -17.62 -4.16 -20.68
CA PRO A 333 -16.57 -3.38 -21.30
C PRO A 333 -16.03 -2.30 -20.35
N ALA A 334 -14.71 -2.14 -20.30
CA ALA A 334 -14.04 -1.18 -19.42
C ALA A 334 -12.75 -0.65 -20.06
N VAL A 335 -12.32 0.54 -19.65
CA VAL A 335 -10.96 1.02 -19.94
C VAL A 335 -10.07 0.53 -18.80
N VAL A 336 -9.15 -0.38 -19.12
CA VAL A 336 -8.23 -0.97 -18.16
C VAL A 336 -6.87 -0.31 -18.32
N ARG A 337 -6.27 0.07 -17.19
CA ARG A 337 -4.90 0.58 -17.13
C ARG A 337 -4.07 -0.30 -16.23
N ALA A 338 -2.99 -0.84 -16.77
CA ALA A 338 -2.07 -1.72 -16.09
C ALA A 338 -0.69 -1.06 -16.05
N ARG A 339 -0.06 -1.08 -14.87
CA ARG A 339 1.21 -0.40 -14.62
C ARG A 339 2.18 -1.29 -13.89
N VAL A 340 3.44 -1.23 -14.31
CA VAL A 340 4.57 -1.90 -13.65
C VAL A 340 5.58 -0.85 -13.19
N ALA A 341 6.13 -1.05 -12.00
CA ALA A 341 7.21 -0.24 -11.44
C ALA A 341 8.35 -1.15 -11.00
N ASP A 342 9.47 -1.03 -11.70
CA ASP A 342 10.69 -1.79 -11.48
C ASP A 342 11.78 -0.95 -10.79
N GLY A 343 12.81 -1.62 -10.31
CA GLY A 343 13.93 -1.00 -9.62
C GLY A 343 15.14 -0.76 -10.53
N PRO A 344 16.18 -0.06 -10.05
CA PRO A 344 17.43 0.07 -10.80
C PRO A 344 18.01 -1.29 -11.21
N GLY A 345 18.28 -1.47 -12.50
CA GLY A 345 18.84 -2.71 -13.05
C GLY A 345 17.83 -3.84 -13.29
N VAL A 346 16.54 -3.53 -13.17
CA VAL A 346 15.41 -4.38 -13.54
C VAL A 346 14.67 -3.68 -14.68
N ASP A 347 14.19 -4.45 -15.66
CA ASP A 347 13.46 -3.94 -16.82
C ASP A 347 12.40 -4.97 -17.22
N ILE A 348 11.16 -4.72 -16.81
CA ILE A 348 10.04 -5.64 -17.02
C ILE A 348 8.98 -4.96 -17.89
N ASP A 349 8.71 -5.57 -19.04
CA ASP A 349 7.76 -5.08 -20.01
C ASP A 349 6.36 -5.68 -19.81
N LEU A 350 5.34 -4.87 -20.06
CA LEU A 350 3.94 -5.23 -19.91
C LEU A 350 3.32 -5.54 -21.27
N HIS A 351 2.70 -6.71 -21.38
CA HIS A 351 2.04 -7.17 -22.59
C HIS A 351 0.57 -7.52 -22.32
N LEU A 352 -0.31 -7.18 -23.26
CA LEU A 352 -1.72 -7.55 -23.26
C LEU A 352 -1.97 -8.62 -24.32
N LEU A 353 -2.44 -9.80 -23.91
CA LEU A 353 -2.68 -10.96 -24.77
C LEU A 353 -4.17 -11.39 -24.73
N ALA A 354 -4.65 -11.95 -25.84
CA ALA A 354 -5.93 -12.64 -25.88
C ALA A 354 -5.82 -14.13 -25.45
N ASP A 355 -4.64 -14.72 -25.57
CA ASP A 355 -4.33 -16.11 -25.21
C ASP A 355 -2.90 -16.18 -24.63
N PRO A 356 -2.70 -16.60 -23.36
CA PRO A 356 -1.38 -16.61 -22.72
C PRO A 356 -0.45 -17.68 -23.30
N ASP A 357 -1.00 -18.69 -24.00
CA ASP A 357 -0.21 -19.75 -24.63
C ASP A 357 0.34 -19.35 -26.01
N ASP A 358 -0.16 -18.25 -26.60
CA ASP A 358 0.17 -17.78 -27.95
C ASP A 358 0.65 -16.32 -27.95
N ALA A 359 1.97 -16.12 -28.03
CA ALA A 359 2.56 -14.78 -28.15
C ALA A 359 2.17 -14.04 -29.44
N ALA A 360 1.60 -14.74 -30.44
CA ALA A 360 1.00 -14.08 -31.62
C ALA A 360 -0.33 -13.39 -31.29
N SER A 361 -0.94 -13.70 -30.14
CA SER A 361 -2.15 -13.06 -29.63
C SER A 361 -1.91 -11.72 -28.92
N CYS A 362 -0.64 -11.26 -28.84
CA CYS A 362 -0.32 -9.96 -28.24
C CYS A 362 -1.02 -8.84 -29.00
N LEU A 363 -1.85 -8.09 -28.29
CA LEU A 363 -2.67 -7.00 -28.80
C LEU A 363 -1.97 -5.65 -28.66
N ASP A 364 -1.28 -5.47 -27.53
CA ASP A 364 -0.59 -4.23 -27.19
C ASP A 364 0.51 -4.50 -26.17
N ARG A 365 1.46 -3.57 -26.07
CA ARG A 365 2.50 -3.58 -25.03
C ARG A 365 2.88 -2.16 -24.62
N ASP A 366 3.44 -2.04 -23.44
CA ASP A 366 4.18 -0.85 -23.02
C ASP A 366 5.29 -1.25 -22.06
N ASP A 367 6.35 -0.45 -21.98
CA ASP A 367 7.44 -0.70 -21.04
C ASP A 367 6.91 -0.62 -19.59
N ARG A 368 5.91 0.23 -19.31
CA ARG A 368 5.49 0.54 -17.93
C ARG A 368 4.01 0.81 -17.71
N ASP A 369 3.29 1.33 -18.71
CA ASP A 369 1.95 1.89 -18.54
C ASP A 369 1.07 1.62 -19.77
N LEU A 370 0.32 0.52 -19.71
CA LEU A 370 -0.56 0.08 -20.79
C LEU A 370 -2.00 0.46 -20.47
N THR A 371 -2.67 1.13 -21.40
CA THR A 371 -4.12 1.44 -21.31
C THR A 371 -4.86 0.84 -22.50
N ALA A 372 -5.87 0.03 -22.24
CA ALA A 372 -6.65 -0.63 -23.28
C ALA A 372 -8.17 -0.56 -23.01
N SER A 373 -8.93 -0.28 -24.06
CA SER A 373 -10.39 -0.47 -24.05
C SER A 373 -10.71 -1.92 -24.34
N LEU A 374 -11.23 -2.63 -23.35
CA LEU A 374 -11.47 -4.07 -23.42
C LEU A 374 -12.96 -4.36 -23.36
N GLU A 375 -13.42 -5.31 -24.18
CA GLU A 375 -14.78 -5.85 -24.08
C GLU A 375 -14.91 -6.78 -22.88
N ALA A 376 -16.15 -7.10 -22.51
CA ALA A 376 -16.41 -8.15 -21.52
C ALA A 376 -15.81 -9.48 -21.99
N GLY A 377 -15.11 -10.18 -21.09
CA GLY A 377 -14.38 -11.40 -21.42
C GLY A 377 -13.14 -11.60 -20.57
N THR A 378 -12.29 -12.53 -21.03
CA THR A 378 -11.02 -12.87 -20.38
C THR A 378 -9.87 -12.30 -21.19
N TRP A 379 -8.96 -11.64 -20.50
CA TRP A 379 -7.76 -11.02 -21.05
C TRP A 379 -6.55 -11.38 -20.21
N TYR A 380 -5.36 -11.34 -20.79
CA TYR A 380 -4.14 -11.71 -20.09
C TYR A 380 -3.15 -10.56 -20.08
N LEU A 381 -2.65 -10.24 -18.90
CA LEU A 381 -1.57 -9.28 -18.71
C LEU A 381 -0.31 -10.07 -18.36
N VAL A 382 0.75 -9.86 -19.12
CA VAL A 382 2.01 -10.59 -18.96
C VAL A 382 3.10 -9.59 -18.62
N LEU A 383 3.78 -9.83 -17.50
CA LEU A 383 4.98 -9.12 -17.09
C LEU A 383 6.17 -9.94 -17.52
N ASP A 384 6.93 -9.50 -18.52
CA ASP A 384 8.05 -10.25 -19.08
C ASP A 384 9.37 -9.50 -18.91
N THR A 385 10.46 -10.24 -18.81
CA THR A 385 11.77 -9.67 -18.53
C THR A 385 12.50 -9.27 -19.80
N TYR A 386 12.81 -7.99 -19.91
CA TYR A 386 13.57 -7.45 -21.02
C TYR A 386 15.04 -7.88 -20.98
N VAL A 387 15.60 -8.12 -22.17
CA VAL A 387 16.99 -8.51 -22.40
C VAL A 387 17.70 -7.41 -23.18
N GLN A 388 18.53 -6.65 -22.49
CA GLN A 388 19.32 -5.58 -23.08
C GLN A 388 20.70 -6.09 -23.46
N ALA A 389 21.01 -6.11 -24.77
CA ALA A 389 22.32 -6.51 -25.29
C ALA A 389 22.81 -7.89 -24.76
N GLY A 390 21.88 -8.84 -24.63
CA GLY A 390 22.14 -10.19 -24.13
C GLY A 390 22.21 -10.32 -22.60
N MET A 391 21.95 -9.24 -21.86
CA MET A 391 21.80 -9.24 -20.41
C MET A 391 20.32 -9.26 -20.05
N VAL A 392 19.87 -10.32 -19.39
CA VAL A 392 18.52 -10.40 -18.81
C VAL A 392 18.45 -9.45 -17.62
N LEU A 393 17.38 -8.65 -17.50
CA LEU A 393 17.19 -7.66 -16.45
C LEU A 393 16.02 -8.04 -15.49
N PRO A 394 16.07 -9.21 -14.83
CA PRO A 394 14.96 -9.69 -14.01
C PRO A 394 14.94 -9.01 -12.64
N GLY A 395 13.78 -8.99 -12.01
CA GLY A 395 13.68 -8.55 -10.63
C GLY A 395 12.28 -8.33 -10.12
N GLU A 396 12.24 -7.77 -8.90
CA GLU A 396 10.99 -7.47 -8.21
C GLU A 396 10.31 -6.22 -8.76
N VAL A 397 9.02 -6.33 -9.05
CA VAL A 397 8.19 -5.25 -9.58
C VAL A 397 6.89 -5.09 -8.81
N VAL A 398 6.43 -3.85 -8.70
CA VAL A 398 5.07 -3.54 -8.23
C VAL A 398 4.17 -3.47 -9.45
N PHE A 399 3.14 -4.31 -9.49
CA PHE A 399 2.16 -4.37 -10.56
C PHE A 399 0.80 -3.88 -10.07
N VAL A 400 0.15 -3.01 -10.83
CA VAL A 400 -1.15 -2.44 -10.49
C VAL A 400 -2.06 -2.46 -11.70
N VAL A 401 -3.33 -2.83 -11.48
CA VAL A 401 -4.38 -2.76 -12.51
C VAL A 401 -5.55 -1.96 -11.97
N THR A 402 -6.02 -0.99 -12.75
CA THR A 402 -7.20 -0.17 -12.47
C THR A 402 -8.16 -0.21 -13.64
N ALA A 403 -9.42 0.12 -13.40
CA ALA A 403 -10.42 0.33 -14.46
C ALA A 403 -11.16 1.64 -14.26
N GLU A 404 -11.52 2.28 -15.37
CA GLU A 404 -12.34 3.50 -15.46
C GLU A 404 -13.75 3.21 -16.00
#